data_AF-A0A7J8VLI8-F1
#
_entry.id   AF-A0A7J8VLI8-F1
#
_cell.length_a   1.000
_cell.length_b   1.000
_cell.length_c   1.000
_cell.angle_alpha   90.00
_cell.angle_beta   90.00
_cell.angle_gamma   90.00
#
_symmetry.space_group_name_H-M   'P 1'
#
loop_
_entity.id
_entity.type
_entity.pdbx_description
1 polymer ?
#
loop_
_entity_poly.entity_id
_entity_poly.type
_entity_poly.pdbx_seq_one_letter_code
_entity_poly.pdbx_strand_id
1 'polypeptide(L)' 'MVMVALEVFLAMKWKLNDSLFLELGSIVVFNWCANKSMRPWSLQATFADIERDIEKVGNVVAFYGRKEWK' A
#
# COMPACT_ATOMS: atom_id res chain seq x y z
N MET A 1 3.59 -3.33 7.00
CA MET A 1 4.32 -3.59 5.74
C MET A 1 4.04 -2.53 4.68
N VAL A 2 2.78 -2.14 4.42
CA VAL A 2 2.46 -1.07 3.45
C VAL A 2 3.13 0.27 3.78
N MET A 3 3.02 0.77 5.03
CA MET A 3 3.69 2.02 5.43
C MET A 3 5.22 1.93 5.27
N VAL A 4 5.85 0.87 5.76
CA VAL A 4 7.31 0.67 5.64
C VAL A 4 7.76 0.68 4.16
N ALA A 5 7.00 0.05 3.27
CA ALA A 5 7.33 0.05 1.85
C ALA A 5 7.23 1.46 1.23
N LEU A 6 6.21 2.25 1.59
CA LEU A 6 6.07 3.64 1.17
C LEU A 6 7.19 4.52 1.72
N GLU A 7 7.50 4.40 3.01
CA GLU A 7 8.58 5.15 3.68
C GLU A 7 9.93 4.85 3.03
N VAL A 8 10.25 3.58 2.78
CA VAL A 8 11.49 3.18 2.12
C VAL A 8 11.55 3.71 0.68
N PHE A 9 10.45 3.61 -0.07
CA PHE A 9 10.40 4.14 -1.44
C PHE A 9 10.65 5.65 -1.47
N LEU A 10 10.00 6.41 -0.58
CA LEU A 10 10.19 7.85 -0.43
C LEU A 10 11.61 8.20 0.01
N ALA A 11 12.17 7.46 0.98
CA ALA A 11 13.51 7.68 1.50
C ALA A 11 14.59 7.42 0.44
N MET A 12 14.38 6.47 -0.46
CA MET A 12 15.31 6.18 -1.56
C MET A 12 15.36 7.27 -2.63
N LYS A 13 14.49 8.30 -2.58
CA LYS A 13 14.40 9.39 -3.58
C LYS A 13 14.37 8.86 -5.02
N TRP A 14 13.73 7.71 -5.22
CA TRP A 14 13.58 7.15 -6.56
C TRP A 14 12.81 8.14 -7.44
N LYS A 15 13.20 8.21 -8.72
CA LYS A 15 12.64 9.20 -9.63
C LYS A 15 11.12 9.01 -9.69
N LEU A 16 10.40 10.14 -9.63
CA LEU A 16 8.94 10.28 -9.58
C LEU A 16 8.15 9.58 -10.71
N ASN A 17 8.81 8.91 -11.66
CA ASN A 17 8.19 8.20 -12.77
C ASN A 17 8.17 6.67 -12.61
N ASP A 18 8.79 6.12 -11.56
CA ASP A 18 8.73 4.68 -11.30
C ASP A 18 7.50 4.34 -10.45
N SER A 19 6.92 3.16 -10.73
CA SER A 19 5.72 2.69 -10.04
C SER A 19 6.10 1.77 -8.88
N LEU A 20 5.48 1.96 -7.72
CA LEU A 20 5.66 1.07 -6.57
C LEU A 20 4.65 -0.09 -6.65
N PHE A 21 5.18 -1.30 -6.79
CA PHE A 21 4.39 -2.53 -6.80
C PHE A 21 4.37 -3.16 -5.40
N LEU A 22 3.19 -3.25 -4.80
CA LEU A 22 2.96 -3.83 -3.47
C LEU A 22 2.25 -5.18 -3.59
N GLU A 23 2.99 -6.26 -3.33
CA GLU A 23 2.38 -7.59 -3.14
C GLU A 23 1.79 -7.70 -1.73
N LEU A 24 0.49 -7.94 -1.66
CA LEU A 24 -0.24 -8.14 -0.41
C LEU A 24 -0.48 -9.62 -0.21
N GLY A 25 0.04 -10.19 0.89
CA GLY A 25 -0.21 -11.58 1.29
C GLY A 25 -1.53 -11.80 2.04
N SER A 26 -2.31 -10.74 2.27
CA SER A 26 -3.60 -10.81 2.97
C SER A 26 -4.72 -10.26 2.09
N ILE A 27 -5.71 -11.11 1.81
CA ILE A 27 -6.90 -10.73 1.05
C ILE A 27 -7.72 -9.64 1.75
N VAL A 28 -7.72 -9.65 3.10
CA VAL A 28 -8.41 -8.63 3.90
C VAL A 28 -7.77 -7.26 3.67
N VAL A 29 -6.44 -7.19 3.72
CA VAL A 29 -5.71 -5.94 3.47
C VAL A 29 -5.88 -5.48 2.02
N PHE A 30 -5.85 -6.41 1.06
CA PHE A 30 -6.14 -6.11 -0.34
C PHE A 30 -7.53 -5.49 -0.50
N ASN A 31 -8.56 -6.05 0.15
CA ASN A 31 -9.91 -5.51 0.13
C ASN A 31 -10.00 -4.10 0.74
N TRP A 32 -9.24 -3.81 1.80
CA TRP A 32 -9.17 -2.45 2.36
C TRP A 32 -8.52 -1.43 1.41
N CYS A 33 -7.56 -1.85 0.59
CA CYS A 33 -6.97 -1.03 -0.45
C CYS A 33 -7.95 -0.79 -1.61
N ALA A 34 -8.62 -1.85 -2.08
CA ALA A 34 -9.56 -1.79 -3.20
C ALA A 34 -10.89 -1.10 -2.86
N ASN A 35 -11.36 -1.22 -1.62
CA ASN A 35 -12.63 -0.66 -1.18
C ASN A 35 -12.51 0.02 0.19
N LYS A 36 -12.58 1.36 0.19
CA LYS A 36 -12.46 2.16 1.41
C LYS A 36 -13.58 1.89 2.42
N SER A 37 -14.76 1.42 2.01
CA SER A 37 -15.87 1.16 2.93
C SER A 37 -15.65 -0.08 3.81
N MET A 38 -14.73 -0.97 3.40
CA MET A 38 -14.39 -2.17 4.17
C MET A 38 -13.37 -1.89 5.28
N ARG A 39 -12.85 -0.66 5.36
CA ARG A 39 -11.81 -0.28 6.30
C ARG A 39 -12.40 -0.18 7.71
N PRO A 40 -11.73 -0.77 8.72
CA PRO A 40 -12.15 -0.58 10.10
C PRO A 40 -11.96 0.88 10.52
N TRP A 41 -12.98 1.44 11.18
CA TRP A 41 -12.98 2.81 11.67
C TRP A 41 -11.80 3.10 12.63
N SER A 42 -11.43 2.13 13.45
CA SER A 42 -10.33 2.23 14.41
C SER A 42 -8.96 2.51 13.77
N LEU A 43 -8.81 2.27 12.46
CA LEU A 43 -7.57 2.50 11.72
C LEU A 43 -7.63 3.73 10.80
N GLN A 44 -8.63 4.60 10.95
CA GLN A 44 -8.83 5.74 10.05
C GLN A 44 -7.58 6.64 9.95
N ALA A 45 -6.93 6.95 11.08
CA ALA A 45 -5.70 7.75 11.09
C ALA A 45 -4.57 7.06 10.30
N THR A 46 -4.38 5.76 10.50
CA THR A 46 -3.39 4.97 9.74
C THR A 46 -3.68 4.99 8.24
N PHE A 47 -4.94 4.90 7.82
CA PHE A 47 -5.29 5.00 6.41
C PHE A 47 -5.04 6.39 5.83
N ALA A 48 -5.29 7.45 6.60
CA ALA A 48 -4.99 8.82 6.16
C ALA A 48 -3.49 9.03 5.95
N ASP A 49 -2.64 8.50 6.84
CA ASP A 49 -1.19 8.55 6.68
C ASP A 49 -0.72 7.79 5.42
N ILE A 50 -1.26 6.58 5.19
CA ILE A 50 -0.96 5.79 3.98
C ILE A 50 -1.36 6.55 2.71
N GLU A 51 -2.54 7.15 2.69
CA GLU A 51 -3.03 7.90 1.52
C GLU A 51 -2.16 9.10 1.21
N ARG A 52 -1.78 9.87 2.23
CA ARG A 52 -0.82 10.98 2.10
C ARG A 52 0.51 10.50 1.51
N ASP A 53 1.01 9.34 1.91
CA ASP A 53 2.29 8.85 1.41
C ASP A 53 2.17 8.27 0.00
N ILE A 54 1.04 7.65 -0.36
CA ILE A 54 0.74 7.26 -1.74
C ILE A 54 0.72 8.48 -2.67
N GLU A 55 0.11 9.59 -2.25
CA GLU A 55 0.11 10.85 -3.03
C GLU A 55 1.52 11.36 -3.32
N LYS A 56 2.45 11.21 -2.38
CA LYS A 56 3.87 11.58 -2.59
C LYS A 56 4.59 10.63 -3.54
N VAL A 57 4.25 9.34 -3.51
CA VAL A 57 4.83 8.32 -4.41
C VAL A 57 4.29 8.44 -5.84
N GLY A 58 3.05 8.90 -6.00
CA GLY A 58 2.41 9.05 -7.30
C GLY A 58 1.74 7.76 -7.76
N ASN A 59 2.51 6.82 -8.32
CA ASN A 59 1.95 5.57 -8.88
C ASN A 59 2.22 4.35 -7.97
N VAL A 60 1.18 3.86 -7.32
CA VAL A 60 1.24 2.67 -6.46
C VAL A 60 0.25 1.62 -6.97
N VAL A 61 0.74 0.41 -7.25
CA VAL A 61 -0.06 -0.72 -7.70
C VAL A 61 -0.04 -1.80 -6.63
N ALA A 62 -1.20 -2.07 -6.02
CA ALA A 62 -1.37 -3.15 -5.06
C ALA A 62 -1.98 -4.38 -5.74
N PHE A 63 -1.41 -5.56 -5.51
CA PHE A 63 -1.95 -6.83 -6.00
C PHE A 63 -1.89 -7.90 -4.91
N TYR A 64 -2.83 -8.85 -4.96
CA TYR A 64 -2.88 -9.96 -4.02
C TYR A 64 -2.04 -11.13 -4.56
N GLY A 65 -1.03 -11.54 -3.79
CA GLY A 65 -0.20 -12.70 -4.10
C GLY A 65 -0.59 -13.90 -3.25
N ARG A 66 -1.04 -14.99 -3.86
CA ARG A 66 -1.08 -16.30 -3.19
C ARG A 66 0.28 -16.95 -3.32
N LYS A 67 1.02 -17.09 -2.21
CA LYS A 67 2.16 -18.00 -2.17
C LYS A 67 1.63 -19.42 -2.20
N GLU A 68 1.67 -20.06 -3.36
CA GLU A 68 1.61 -21.52 -3.46
C GLU A 68 2.95 -22.05 -2.96
N TRP A 69 2.97 -22.57 -1.74
CA TRP A 69 4.09 -23.39 -1.28
C TRP A 69 4.03 -24.70 -2.07
N LYS A 70 4.87 -24.82 -3.09
CA LYS A 70 5.21 -26.10 -3.72
C LYS A 70 6.36 -26.76 -2.98
#